data_AF-A0A7R9UFJ9-F1
#
_entry.id   AF-A0A7R9UFJ9-F1
#
_cell.length_a   1.000
_cell.length_b   1.000
_cell.length_c   1.000
_cell.angle_alpha   90.00
_cell.angle_beta   90.00
_cell.angle_gamma   90.00
#
_symmetry.space_group_name_H-M   'P 1'
#
loop_
_entity.id
_entity.type
_entity.pdbx_description
1 polymer ?
#
loop_
_entity_poly.entity_id
_entity_poly.type
_entity_poly.pdbx_seq_one_letter_code
_entity_poly.pdbx_strand_id
1 'polypeptide(L)'
;HTSSWRNRVRVCLGAYASGDFNPPSKSKSGGAHVILEITDLGNLSISNSEKLEAILTAILPPPSRFRQLYSLTGSKKPLYAWQPVAPNGFVALGIMVTTTHDPPPPSSMRCVPAVWATPADPEKNVKIWDDSGTGGRSGAIWRCGSLGLIRILVGTDEPADVVDLPANFRLELTSSMIREVVGEEEPSSPEPIRRAQNRRRSEI
;
A
#
# COMPACT_ATOMS: atom_id res chain seq x y z
N HIS A 1 -2.13 32.92 9.22
CA HIS A 1 -1.15 31.82 9.15
C HIS A 1 -1.89 30.49 9.19
N THR A 2 -2.30 29.96 8.04
CA THR A 2 -2.97 28.65 7.93
C THR A 2 -1.92 27.58 7.67
N SER A 3 -1.47 26.90 8.72
CA SER A 3 -0.58 25.75 8.59
C SER A 3 -1.39 24.57 8.04
N SER A 4 -1.20 24.25 6.75
CA SER A 4 -1.80 23.08 6.11
C SER A 4 -1.07 21.81 6.56
N TRP A 5 -1.53 21.20 7.65
CA TRP A 5 -1.00 19.92 8.11
C TRP A 5 -1.45 18.80 7.15
N ARG A 6 -0.48 17.97 6.76
CA ARG A 6 -0.59 16.97 5.69
C ARG A 6 -1.37 15.74 6.17
N ASN A 7 -2.69 15.77 6.03
CA ASN A 7 -3.61 14.67 6.35
C ASN A 7 -3.58 13.50 5.34
N ARG A 8 -2.44 13.21 4.69
CA ARG A 8 -2.36 12.24 3.59
C ARG A 8 -1.11 11.39 3.67
N VAL A 9 -1.26 10.07 3.50
CA VAL A 9 -0.15 9.12 3.37
C VAL A 9 -0.32 8.25 2.14
N ARG A 10 0.76 8.09 1.39
CA ARG A 10 0.82 7.21 0.23
C ARG A 10 1.29 5.83 0.66
N VAL A 11 0.57 4.80 0.24
CA VAL A 11 0.90 3.41 0.52
C VAL A 11 1.64 2.81 -0.67
N CYS A 12 2.85 2.30 -0.43
CA CYS A 12 3.58 1.53 -1.41
C CYS A 12 2.98 0.12 -1.51
N LEU A 13 2.37 -0.21 -2.65
CA LEU A 13 1.79 -1.53 -2.94
C LEU A 13 2.68 -2.38 -3.86
N GLY A 14 3.79 -1.82 -4.32
CA GLY A 14 4.77 -2.46 -5.20
C GLY A 14 5.43 -1.48 -6.16
N ALA A 15 6.25 -2.02 -7.04
CA ALA A 15 7.03 -1.27 -8.01
C ALA A 15 6.25 -0.95 -9.30
N TYR A 16 6.71 0.11 -9.96
CA TYR A 16 6.28 0.55 -11.29
C TYR A 16 7.48 0.53 -12.24
N ALA A 17 7.22 0.28 -13.52
CA ALA A 17 8.23 0.40 -14.57
C ALA A 17 7.62 0.92 -15.87
N SER A 18 8.46 1.51 -16.71
CA SER A 18 8.13 1.95 -18.06
C SER A 18 8.97 1.18 -19.07
N GLY A 19 8.50 1.14 -20.33
CA GLY A 19 9.25 0.56 -21.46
C GLY A 19 10.32 1.50 -22.03
N ASP A 20 10.73 2.53 -21.28
CA ASP A 20 11.75 3.49 -21.68
C ASP A 20 12.74 3.75 -20.52
N PHE A 21 13.76 4.57 -20.77
CA PHE A 21 14.77 4.91 -19.76
C PHE A 21 14.34 6.05 -18.81
N ASN A 22 13.08 6.51 -18.91
CA ASN A 22 12.56 7.55 -18.03
C ASN A 22 11.98 6.90 -16.77
N PRO A 23 11.93 7.62 -15.63
CA PRO A 23 11.14 7.14 -14.51
C PRO A 23 9.66 7.01 -14.91
N PRO A 24 8.89 6.06 -14.34
CA PRO A 24 7.49 5.84 -14.72
C PRO A 24 6.61 7.10 -14.64
N SER A 25 6.93 8.02 -13.73
CA SER A 25 6.21 9.30 -13.57
C SER A 25 6.46 10.32 -14.68
N LYS A 26 7.47 10.12 -15.53
CA LYS A 26 7.84 11.03 -16.64
C LYS A 26 7.85 10.34 -18.00
N SER A 27 7.54 9.05 -18.04
CA SER A 27 7.59 8.26 -19.26
C SER A 27 6.41 8.62 -20.17
N LYS A 28 6.69 8.84 -21.46
CA LYS A 28 5.66 9.07 -22.49
C LYS A 28 5.04 7.76 -22.99
N SER A 29 5.76 6.65 -22.83
CA SER A 29 5.30 5.28 -23.07
C SER A 29 4.84 4.57 -21.79
N GLY A 30 4.97 5.23 -20.64
CA GLY A 30 4.49 4.79 -19.34
C GLY A 30 2.98 4.88 -19.29
N GLY A 31 2.33 3.76 -18.95
CA GLY A 31 0.90 3.73 -18.69
C GLY A 31 0.57 4.41 -17.38
N ALA A 32 -0.73 4.53 -17.12
CA ALA A 32 -1.22 5.02 -15.85
C ALA A 32 -0.66 4.17 -14.70
N HIS A 33 -0.18 4.83 -13.64
CA HIS A 33 0.16 4.23 -12.37
C HIS A 33 -0.71 4.88 -11.30
N VAL A 34 -1.33 4.05 -10.46
CA VAL A 34 -2.28 4.51 -9.45
C VAL A 34 -1.68 4.28 -8.08
N ILE A 35 -1.48 5.35 -7.32
CA ILE A 35 -0.98 5.28 -5.95
C ILE A 35 -2.17 5.30 -5.00
N LEU A 36 -2.22 4.33 -4.08
CA LEU A 36 -3.17 4.36 -2.98
C LEU A 36 -2.76 5.47 -2.00
N GLU A 37 -3.64 6.44 -1.79
CA GLU A 37 -3.48 7.53 -0.82
C GLU A 37 -4.55 7.40 0.25
N ILE A 38 -4.13 7.40 1.51
CA ILE A 38 -5.00 7.39 2.68
C ILE A 38 -5.08 8.83 3.17
N THR A 39 -6.31 9.35 3.26
CA THR A 39 -6.57 10.70 3.73
C THR A 39 -7.27 10.65 5.08
N ASP A 40 -6.78 11.41 6.05
CA ASP A 40 -7.50 11.67 7.29
C ASP A 40 -8.62 12.69 7.03
N LEU A 41 -9.88 12.22 7.08
CA LEU A 41 -11.07 13.04 6.92
C LEU A 41 -11.67 13.49 8.27
N GLY A 42 -11.09 13.08 9.41
CA GLY A 42 -11.59 13.43 10.74
C GLY A 42 -10.76 14.50 11.46
N ASN A 43 -11.22 14.90 12.66
CA ASN A 43 -10.43 15.64 13.66
C ASN A 43 -9.44 14.73 14.40
N LEU A 44 -9.01 13.63 13.77
CA LEU A 44 -8.32 12.52 14.43
C LEU A 44 -6.90 12.89 14.89
N SER A 45 -6.44 14.11 14.57
CA SER A 45 -5.08 14.56 14.81
C SER A 45 -4.08 13.48 14.39
N ILE A 46 -4.22 12.96 13.16
CA ILE A 46 -3.26 12.04 12.52
C ILE A 46 -1.88 12.73 12.28
N SER A 47 -1.65 13.87 12.93
CA SER A 47 -0.37 14.56 13.03
C SER A 47 0.72 13.76 13.75
N ASN A 48 0.38 12.69 14.50
CA ASN A 48 1.38 11.78 15.07
C ASN A 48 1.64 10.59 14.12
N SER A 49 2.86 10.54 13.57
CA SER A 49 3.33 9.47 12.69
C SER A 49 3.24 8.08 13.32
N GLU A 50 3.42 7.95 14.63
CA GLU A 50 3.43 6.64 15.30
C GLU A 50 2.04 5.99 15.35
N LYS A 51 1.00 6.77 15.68
CA LYS A 51 -0.39 6.29 15.67
C LYS A 51 -0.81 5.87 14.26
N LEU A 52 -0.45 6.67 13.25
CA LEU A 52 -0.75 6.35 11.88
C LEU A 52 -0.06 5.07 11.41
N GLU A 53 1.22 4.91 11.74
CA GLU A 53 1.97 3.70 11.40
C GLU A 53 1.39 2.45 12.10
N ALA A 54 0.89 2.58 13.33
CA ALA A 54 0.18 1.51 14.03
C ALA A 54 -1.13 1.13 13.33
N ILE A 55 -1.95 2.14 12.97
CA ILE A 55 -3.19 1.95 12.20
C ILE A 55 -2.89 1.26 10.87
N LEU A 56 -1.96 1.80 10.09
CA LEU A 56 -1.55 1.24 8.81
C LEU A 56 -1.04 -0.19 8.97
N THR A 57 -0.28 -0.49 10.02
CA THR A 57 0.23 -1.85 10.25
C THR A 57 -0.89 -2.83 10.58
N ALA A 58 -1.95 -2.39 11.26
CA ALA A 58 -3.10 -3.23 11.56
C ALA A 58 -3.95 -3.52 10.31
N ILE A 59 -4.20 -2.52 9.47
CA ILE A 59 -5.11 -2.65 8.30
C ILE A 59 -4.41 -3.00 6.99
N LEU A 60 -3.13 -2.65 6.87
CA LEU A 60 -2.27 -2.79 5.71
C LEU A 60 -0.87 -3.24 6.15
N PRO A 61 -0.74 -4.45 6.72
CA PRO A 61 0.50 -4.92 7.31
C PRO A 61 1.61 -5.02 6.26
N PRO A 62 2.88 -4.87 6.66
CA PRO A 62 3.99 -5.23 5.79
C PRO A 62 3.96 -6.73 5.46
N PRO A 63 4.56 -7.16 4.34
CA PRO A 63 4.80 -8.57 4.10
C PRO A 63 5.63 -9.21 5.22
N SER A 64 5.41 -10.47 5.53
CA SER A 64 6.18 -11.18 6.56
C SER A 64 7.64 -11.40 6.14
N ARG A 65 7.89 -11.52 4.84
CA ARG A 65 9.22 -11.66 4.22
C ARG A 65 9.12 -11.45 2.71
N PHE A 66 10.27 -11.45 2.04
CA PHE A 66 10.37 -11.50 0.58
C PHE A 66 10.96 -12.84 0.11
N ARG A 67 10.57 -13.28 -1.08
CA ARG A 67 11.15 -14.40 -1.82
C ARG A 67 11.66 -13.87 -3.16
N GLN A 68 12.91 -14.17 -3.51
CA GLN A 68 13.45 -13.78 -4.82
C GLN A 68 12.71 -14.53 -5.94
N LEU A 69 12.23 -13.79 -6.94
CA LEU A 69 11.59 -14.31 -8.15
C LEU A 69 12.58 -14.45 -9.30
N TYR A 70 13.38 -13.40 -9.50
CA TYR A 70 14.21 -13.24 -10.69
C TYR A 70 15.40 -12.33 -10.41
N SER A 71 16.45 -12.46 -11.23
CA SER A 71 17.60 -11.58 -11.16
C SER A 71 18.28 -11.41 -12.52
N LEU A 72 18.64 -10.18 -12.85
CA LEU A 72 19.46 -9.82 -14.01
C LEU A 72 20.78 -9.25 -13.50
N THR A 73 21.84 -10.05 -13.52
CA THR A 73 23.14 -9.70 -12.93
C THR A 73 24.20 -9.29 -13.96
N GLY A 74 23.93 -9.50 -15.25
CA GLY A 74 24.90 -9.25 -16.34
C GLY A 74 25.06 -7.78 -16.76
N SER A 75 24.39 -6.83 -16.11
CA SER A 75 24.43 -5.41 -16.45
C SER A 75 25.23 -4.58 -15.44
N LYS A 76 25.54 -3.32 -15.76
CA LYS A 76 26.20 -2.37 -14.84
C LYS A 76 25.39 -2.10 -13.56
N LYS A 77 24.08 -2.34 -13.59
CA LYS A 77 23.16 -2.18 -12.46
C LYS A 77 22.29 -3.43 -12.37
N PRO A 78 22.69 -4.42 -11.57
CA PRO A 78 21.90 -5.62 -11.38
C PRO A 78 20.47 -5.29 -10.98
N LEU A 79 19.52 -6.15 -11.35
CA LEU A 79 18.13 -6.08 -10.91
C LEU A 79 17.78 -7.37 -10.19
N TYR A 80 17.19 -7.27 -9.02
CA TYR A 80 16.65 -8.39 -8.26
C TYR A 80 15.17 -8.15 -8.01
N ALA A 81 14.32 -9.13 -8.33
CA ALA A 81 12.88 -9.05 -8.19
C ALA A 81 12.41 -9.90 -7.01
N TRP A 82 11.52 -9.34 -6.18
CA TRP A 82 11.13 -9.91 -4.90
C TRP A 82 9.62 -10.03 -4.77
N GLN A 83 9.13 -11.26 -4.63
CA GLN A 83 7.74 -11.55 -4.27
C GLN A 83 7.55 -11.33 -2.77
N PRO A 84 6.62 -10.47 -2.35
CA PRO A 84 6.25 -10.34 -0.96
C PRO A 84 5.43 -11.56 -0.54
N VAL A 85 5.71 -12.08 0.65
CA VAL A 85 4.90 -13.11 1.30
C VAL A 85 3.96 -12.40 2.27
N ALA A 86 2.70 -12.27 1.87
CA ALA A 86 1.69 -11.60 2.67
C ALA A 86 1.35 -12.43 3.95
N PRO A 87 1.01 -11.76 5.06
CA PRO A 87 0.43 -12.43 6.22
C PRO A 87 -0.90 -13.12 5.89
N ASN A 88 -1.33 -14.05 6.74
CA ASN A 88 -2.61 -14.74 6.57
C ASN A 88 -3.79 -13.75 6.50
N GLY A 89 -4.66 -13.92 5.52
CA GLY A 89 -5.80 -13.02 5.28
C GLY A 89 -5.47 -11.77 4.44
N PHE A 90 -4.22 -11.59 4.04
CA PHE A 90 -3.75 -10.49 3.20
C PHE A 90 -3.15 -10.98 1.89
N VAL A 91 -3.03 -10.07 0.92
CA VAL A 91 -2.42 -10.31 -0.38
C VAL A 91 -1.52 -9.15 -0.77
N ALA A 92 -0.44 -9.44 -1.50
CA ALA A 92 0.42 -8.43 -2.09
C ALA A 92 -0.01 -8.15 -3.53
N LEU A 93 -0.30 -6.88 -3.83
CA LEU A 93 -0.77 -6.45 -5.16
C LEU A 93 0.37 -6.28 -6.17
N GLY A 94 1.60 -6.11 -5.70
CA GLY A 94 2.79 -5.84 -6.51
C GLY A 94 4.00 -6.63 -6.03
N ILE A 95 5.11 -6.47 -6.75
CA ILE A 95 6.44 -6.96 -6.33
C ILE A 95 7.35 -5.78 -6.01
N MET A 96 8.51 -6.06 -5.43
CA MET A 96 9.58 -5.08 -5.24
C MET A 96 10.80 -5.41 -6.08
N VAL A 97 11.60 -4.40 -6.40
CA VAL A 97 12.87 -4.55 -7.10
C VAL A 97 13.99 -3.83 -6.36
N THR A 98 15.18 -4.42 -6.35
CA THR A 98 16.39 -3.83 -5.76
C THR A 98 17.57 -3.94 -6.74
N THR A 99 18.61 -3.14 -6.50
CA THR A 99 19.88 -3.22 -7.25
C THR A 99 20.98 -3.96 -6.50
N THR A 100 20.65 -4.51 -5.34
CA THR A 100 21.52 -5.33 -4.50
C THR A 100 20.91 -6.72 -4.33
N HIS A 101 21.73 -7.71 -4.01
CA HIS A 101 21.27 -9.09 -3.80
C HIS A 101 20.38 -9.25 -2.53
N ASP A 102 20.26 -8.21 -1.72
CA ASP A 102 19.43 -8.24 -0.52
C ASP A 102 17.99 -7.83 -0.83
N PRO A 103 17.00 -8.48 -0.19
CA PRO A 103 15.62 -8.04 -0.26
C PRO A 103 15.47 -6.64 0.36
N PRO A 104 14.45 -5.88 -0.06
CA PRO A 104 14.14 -4.63 0.63
C PRO A 104 13.60 -4.94 2.04
N PRO A 105 13.61 -3.95 2.96
CA PRO A 105 12.98 -4.10 4.27
C PRO A 105 11.48 -4.43 4.14
N PRO A 106 10.89 -5.28 5.00
CA PRO A 106 9.45 -5.55 5.00
C PRO A 106 8.56 -4.29 5.02
N SER A 107 8.97 -3.25 5.74
CA SER A 107 8.26 -1.96 5.81
C SER A 107 8.28 -1.15 4.50
N SER A 108 9.02 -1.57 3.48
CA SER A 108 9.11 -0.87 2.18
C SER A 108 7.83 -0.95 1.34
N MET A 109 6.91 -1.85 1.70
CA MET A 109 5.60 -1.96 1.07
C MET A 109 4.57 -2.54 2.05
N ARG A 110 3.30 -2.48 1.66
CA ARG A 110 2.19 -3.02 2.45
C ARG A 110 1.36 -4.02 1.64
N CYS A 111 0.78 -4.98 2.34
CA CYS A 111 -0.22 -5.91 1.82
C CYS A 111 -1.62 -5.35 2.08
N VAL A 112 -2.60 -5.79 1.29
CA VAL A 112 -4.03 -5.43 1.48
C VAL A 112 -4.82 -6.63 1.97
N PRO A 113 -5.91 -6.46 2.74
CA PRO A 113 -6.85 -7.53 3.03
C PRO A 113 -7.26 -8.26 1.74
N ALA A 114 -7.20 -9.59 1.74
CA ALA A 114 -7.53 -10.39 0.57
C ALA A 114 -8.97 -10.15 0.09
N VAL A 115 -9.88 -9.81 1.01
CA VAL A 115 -11.28 -9.46 0.73
C VAL A 115 -11.44 -8.13 -0.03
N TRP A 116 -10.42 -7.27 -0.08
CA TRP A 116 -10.44 -6.05 -0.90
C TRP A 116 -9.96 -6.30 -2.32
N ALA A 117 -9.30 -7.42 -2.55
CA ALA A 117 -8.69 -7.72 -3.84
C ALA A 117 -9.70 -8.37 -4.78
N THR A 118 -9.64 -7.98 -6.05
CA THR A 118 -10.41 -8.59 -7.14
C THR A 118 -9.44 -9.14 -8.18
N PRO A 119 -9.82 -10.16 -8.98
CA PRO A 119 -9.05 -10.52 -10.16
C PRO A 119 -8.82 -9.30 -11.05
N ALA A 120 -7.58 -9.10 -11.51
CA ALA A 120 -7.27 -8.04 -12.45
C ALA A 120 -7.82 -8.38 -13.85
N ASP A 121 -8.13 -7.35 -14.62
CA ASP A 121 -8.49 -7.47 -16.03
C ASP A 121 -7.24 -7.78 -16.87
N PRO A 122 -7.12 -8.99 -17.48
CA PRO A 122 -5.96 -9.37 -18.26
C PRO A 122 -5.74 -8.48 -19.48
N GLU A 123 -6.80 -7.90 -20.06
CA GLU A 123 -6.67 -7.01 -21.23
C GLU A 123 -5.85 -5.74 -20.94
N LYS A 124 -5.66 -5.41 -19.65
CA LYS A 124 -4.84 -4.27 -19.21
C LYS A 124 -3.36 -4.63 -19.01
N ASN A 125 -3.01 -5.91 -19.14
CA ASN A 125 -1.64 -6.35 -18.99
C ASN A 125 -0.83 -5.97 -20.24
N VAL A 126 0.34 -5.37 -20.01
CA VAL A 126 1.24 -4.92 -21.07
C VAL A 126 2.63 -5.46 -20.77
N LYS A 127 3.18 -6.25 -21.69
CA LYS A 127 4.58 -6.65 -21.65
C LYS A 127 5.43 -5.42 -21.94
N ILE A 128 6.22 -4.99 -20.97
CA ILE A 128 7.08 -3.80 -21.11
C ILE A 128 8.52 -4.16 -21.48
N TRP A 129 8.93 -5.39 -21.18
CA TRP A 129 10.26 -5.89 -21.47
C TRP A 129 10.24 -7.43 -21.45
N ASP A 130 11.04 -8.05 -22.30
CA ASP A 130 11.46 -9.43 -22.17
C ASP A 130 12.94 -9.58 -22.55
N ASP A 131 13.49 -10.74 -22.23
CA ASP A 131 14.90 -11.05 -22.43
C ASP A 131 15.19 -11.70 -23.79
N SER A 132 14.26 -11.58 -24.75
CA SER A 132 14.38 -12.12 -26.10
C SER A 132 15.71 -11.70 -26.74
N GLY A 133 16.55 -12.67 -27.11
CA GLY A 133 17.87 -12.44 -27.71
C GLY A 133 19.04 -12.39 -26.72
N THR A 134 18.80 -12.58 -25.42
CA THR A 134 19.87 -12.83 -24.44
C THR A 134 19.90 -14.33 -24.12
N GLY A 135 21.05 -14.99 -24.25
CA GLY A 135 21.16 -16.46 -24.08
C GLY A 135 21.03 -16.96 -22.63
N GLY A 136 20.20 -16.31 -21.81
CA GLY A 136 19.99 -16.57 -20.38
C GLY A 136 18.65 -17.23 -20.06
N ARG A 137 18.31 -17.30 -18.76
CA ARG A 137 16.99 -17.78 -18.31
C ARG A 137 15.95 -16.77 -18.73
N SER A 138 14.97 -17.23 -19.53
CA SER A 138 13.90 -16.34 -20.01
C SER A 138 13.19 -15.60 -18.88
N GLY A 139 12.90 -14.32 -19.08
CA GLY A 139 12.11 -13.53 -18.16
C GLY A 139 11.47 -12.31 -18.82
N ALA A 140 10.28 -11.95 -18.35
CA ALA A 140 9.54 -10.80 -18.82
C ALA A 140 9.07 -9.92 -17.66
N ILE A 141 9.09 -8.62 -17.89
CA ILE A 141 8.46 -7.63 -17.02
C ILE A 141 7.13 -7.26 -17.66
N TRP A 142 6.08 -7.37 -16.87
CA TRP A 142 4.72 -7.01 -17.25
C TRP A 142 4.22 -5.90 -16.35
N ARG A 143 3.56 -4.90 -16.93
CA ARG A 143 2.70 -3.98 -16.19
C ARG A 143 1.30 -4.58 -16.19
N CYS A 144 0.67 -4.69 -15.02
CA CYS A 144 -0.57 -5.45 -14.88
C CYS A 144 -1.69 -4.65 -14.23
N GLY A 145 -2.92 -4.98 -14.64
CA GLY A 145 -4.14 -4.42 -14.05
C GLY A 145 -4.29 -2.90 -14.19
N SER A 146 -5.28 -2.36 -13.48
CA SER A 146 -5.61 -0.93 -13.48
C SER A 146 -4.68 -0.10 -12.60
N LEU A 147 -4.05 -0.70 -11.58
CA LEU A 147 -3.07 -0.01 -10.75
C LEU A 147 -1.76 0.25 -11.50
N GLY A 148 -1.43 -0.55 -12.52
CA GLY A 148 -0.18 -0.42 -13.28
C GLY A 148 1.05 -0.94 -12.53
N LEU A 149 0.86 -1.77 -11.51
CA LEU A 149 1.95 -2.43 -10.78
C LEU A 149 2.63 -3.47 -11.68
N ILE A 150 3.92 -3.71 -11.44
CA ILE A 150 4.67 -4.69 -12.24
C ILE A 150 4.58 -6.11 -11.69
N ARG A 151 4.77 -7.07 -12.59
CA ARG A 151 5.13 -8.47 -12.32
C ARG A 151 6.39 -8.81 -13.09
N ILE A 152 7.19 -9.72 -12.53
CA ILE A 152 8.37 -10.26 -13.19
C ILE A 152 8.27 -11.78 -13.09
N LEU A 153 8.25 -12.43 -14.25
CA LEU A 153 8.09 -13.88 -14.37
C LEU A 153 9.33 -14.48 -15.03
N VAL A 154 9.58 -15.74 -14.68
CA VAL A 154 10.42 -16.60 -15.52
C VAL A 154 9.58 -17.05 -16.71
N GLY A 155 10.13 -16.93 -17.91
CA GLY A 155 9.39 -17.07 -19.16
C GLY A 155 8.76 -15.76 -19.64
N THR A 156 8.07 -15.84 -20.78
CA THR A 156 7.49 -14.69 -21.49
C THR A 156 5.97 -14.64 -21.48
N ASP A 157 5.34 -15.60 -20.82
CA ASP A 157 3.88 -15.72 -20.77
C ASP A 157 3.28 -14.64 -19.85
N GLU A 158 2.02 -14.34 -20.11
CA GLU A 158 1.26 -13.37 -19.33
C GLU A 158 0.99 -13.89 -17.91
N PRO A 159 1.09 -13.06 -16.85
CA PRO A 159 0.76 -13.49 -15.50
C PRO A 159 -0.73 -13.82 -15.34
N ALA A 160 -1.05 -15.03 -14.86
CA ALA A 160 -2.42 -15.51 -14.73
C ALA A 160 -3.13 -15.14 -13.40
N ASP A 161 -2.37 -14.85 -12.34
CA ASP A 161 -2.85 -14.67 -10.97
C ASP A 161 -2.74 -13.21 -10.47
N VAL A 162 -2.91 -12.26 -11.40
CA VAL A 162 -2.87 -10.84 -11.04
C VAL A 162 -4.14 -10.47 -10.29
N VAL A 163 -3.95 -9.87 -9.12
CA VAL A 163 -5.01 -9.25 -8.33
C VAL A 163 -4.88 -7.73 -8.34
N ASP A 164 -6.02 -7.06 -8.21
CA ASP A 164 -6.18 -5.62 -8.26
C ASP A 164 -7.08 -5.13 -7.11
N LEU A 165 -7.24 -3.82 -6.98
CA LEU A 165 -8.31 -3.20 -6.19
C LEU A 165 -9.51 -2.90 -7.10
N PRO A 166 -10.75 -2.91 -6.56
CA PRO A 166 -11.93 -2.57 -7.35
C PRO A 166 -11.86 -1.12 -7.85
N ALA A 167 -12.53 -0.87 -8.98
CA ALA A 167 -12.63 0.48 -9.53
C ALA A 167 -13.20 1.45 -8.49
N ASN A 168 -12.63 2.65 -8.40
CA ASN A 168 -12.99 3.68 -7.41
C ASN A 168 -12.82 3.25 -5.94
N PHE A 169 -11.93 2.28 -5.66
CA PHE A 169 -11.60 1.89 -4.28
C PHE A 169 -11.28 3.11 -3.41
N ARG A 170 -11.95 3.20 -2.26
CA ARG A 170 -11.71 4.21 -1.24
C ARG A 170 -11.60 3.53 0.12
N LEU A 171 -10.52 3.86 0.81
CA LEU A 171 -10.32 3.48 2.21
C LEU A 171 -10.62 4.69 3.08
N GLU A 172 -11.67 4.58 3.88
CA GLU A 172 -12.03 5.59 4.89
C GLU A 172 -11.71 5.02 6.28
N LEU A 173 -10.80 5.71 7.00
CA LEU A 173 -10.48 5.36 8.37
C LEU A 173 -11.59 5.88 9.30
N THR A 174 -12.41 4.98 9.81
CA THR A 174 -13.45 5.33 10.77
C THR A 174 -12.88 5.45 12.18
N SER A 175 -13.50 6.27 13.04
CA SER A 175 -13.08 6.41 14.44
C SER A 175 -13.17 5.08 15.20
N SER A 176 -14.08 4.18 14.83
CA SER A 176 -14.19 2.84 15.43
C SER A 176 -12.98 1.97 15.10
N MET A 177 -12.56 1.92 13.83
CA MET A 177 -11.34 1.20 13.42
C MET A 177 -10.10 1.71 14.16
N ILE A 178 -10.02 3.02 14.38
CA ILE A 178 -8.89 3.62 15.09
C ILE A 178 -8.89 3.25 16.57
N ARG A 179 -10.05 3.31 17.23
CA ARG A 179 -10.17 2.93 18.65
C ARG A 179 -9.85 1.46 18.88
N GLU A 180 -10.31 0.59 17.98
CA GLU A 180 -9.98 -0.85 18.03
C GLU A 180 -8.47 -1.08 17.96
N VAL A 181 -7.75 -0.31 17.13
CA VAL A 181 -6.30 -0.46 16.96
C VAL A 181 -5.49 0.23 18.07
N VAL A 182 -5.89 1.42 18.51
CA VAL A 182 -5.14 2.23 19.49
C VAL A 182 -5.49 1.85 20.94
N GLY A 183 -6.60 1.14 21.16
CA GLY A 183 -7.04 0.72 22.50
C GLY A 183 -7.55 1.88 23.37
N GLU A 184 -8.02 2.99 22.76
CA GLU A 184 -8.62 4.11 23.51
C GLU A 184 -10.06 3.74 23.93
N GLU A 185 -10.31 3.61 25.23
CA GLU A 185 -11.66 3.44 25.79
C GLU A 185 -12.56 4.64 25.46
N GLU A 186 -13.85 4.38 25.19
CA GLU A 186 -14.89 5.41 25.06
C GLU A 186 -14.81 6.36 26.27
N PRO A 187 -14.78 7.69 26.09
CA PRO A 187 -14.87 8.60 27.21
C PRO A 187 -16.18 8.31 27.94
N SER A 188 -16.08 7.83 29.18
CA SER A 188 -17.22 7.55 30.04
C SER A 188 -18.18 8.73 29.97
N SER A 189 -19.45 8.44 29.64
CA SER A 189 -20.55 9.39 29.58
C SER A 189 -20.38 10.50 30.62
N PRO A 190 -20.47 11.79 30.25
CA PRO A 190 -20.29 12.86 31.21
C PRO A 190 -21.31 12.65 32.34
N GLU A 191 -20.82 12.45 33.57
CA GLU A 191 -21.68 12.35 34.74
C GLU A 191 -22.67 13.53 34.71
N PRO A 192 -23.97 13.28 34.93
CA PRO A 192 -24.95 14.35 34.94
C PRO A 192 -24.52 15.36 36.01
N ILE A 193 -24.23 16.59 35.56
CA ILE A 193 -23.89 17.73 36.41
C ILE A 193 -24.91 17.77 37.55
N ARG A 194 -24.49 17.43 38.77
CA ARG A 194 -25.31 17.60 39.97
C ARG A 194 -25.56 19.10 40.11
N ARG A 195 -26.72 19.57 39.66
CA ARG A 195 -27.20 20.92 39.94
C ARG A 195 -27.16 21.11 41.45
N ALA A 196 -26.28 21.99 41.92
CA ALA A 196 -26.30 22.45 43.30
C ALA A 196 -27.70 23.01 43.58
N GLN A 197 -28.48 22.30 44.40
CA GLN A 197 -29.74 22.83 44.91
C GLN A 197 -29.38 23.93 45.91
N ASN A 198 -29.61 25.18 45.50
CA ASN A 198 -29.61 26.32 46.42
C ASN A 198 -30.68 26.08 47.49
N ARG A 199 -30.27 25.61 48.67
CA ARG A 199 -31.10 25.68 49.87
C ARG A 199 -31.24 27.14 50.26
N ARG A 200 -32.43 27.69 50.00
CA ARG A 200 -32.91 28.92 50.64
C ARG A 200 -32.79 28.75 52.15
N ARG A 201 -32.11 29.67 52.83
CA ARG A 201 -32.40 30.00 54.21
C ARG A 201 -33.11 31.35 54.22
N SER A 202 -34.41 31.28 54.41
CA SER A 202 -35.24 32.33 54.98
C SER A 202 -35.10 32.26 56.50
N GLU A 203 -34.80 33.38 57.15
CA GLU A 203 -35.00 33.68 58.58
C GLU A 203 -34.65 35.19 58.70
N ILE A 204 -35.67 36.07 58.70
CA ILE A 204 -36.28 36.76 59.86
C ILE A 204 -35.26 37.53 60.69
#